data_AF-A0A5M4ABI3-F1
#
_entry.id   AF-A0A5M4ABI3-F1
#
_cell.length_a   1.000
_cell.length_b   1.000
_cell.length_c   1.000
_cell.angle_alpha   90.00
_cell.angle_beta   90.00
_cell.angle_gamma   90.00
#
_symmetry.space_group_name_H-M   'P 1'
#
loop_
_entity.id
_entity.type
_entity.pdbx_description
1 polymer ?
#
loop_
_entity_poly.entity_id
_entity_poly.type
_entity_poly.pdbx_seq_one_letter_code
_entity_poly.pdbx_strand_id
1 'polypeptide(L)'
;MAMHQDTIDILDQFCKPLPSDLRRKIRSEFDSRLKETKWFISNTDFYAQLDSDTEVIEIILLLTVYYKRVIICLDSATRFYTRVSKIKDSDGIQIGKFNYDYTQNNKILGVIINFKRLKEMYQLPEYIFEYVETKEFIRKIVTFKESFSDV
;
A
#
# COMPACT_ATOMS: atom_id res chain seq x y z
N MET A 1 -18.90 8.08 11.57
CA MET A 1 -19.47 7.71 10.24
C MET A 1 -18.94 8.57 9.10
N ALA A 2 -18.68 9.88 9.29
CA ALA A 2 -18.13 10.74 8.23
C ALA A 2 -16.73 10.32 7.73
N MET A 3 -15.79 10.00 8.63
CA MET A 3 -14.39 9.75 8.24
C MET A 3 -14.09 8.39 7.57
N HIS A 4 -14.98 7.41 7.75
CA HIS A 4 -14.90 6.16 6.99
C HIS A 4 -15.15 6.42 5.50
N GLN A 5 -16.06 7.35 5.18
CA GLN A 5 -16.32 7.79 3.81
C GLN A 5 -15.10 8.54 3.26
N ASP A 6 -14.45 9.39 4.06
CA ASP A 6 -13.24 10.12 3.63
C ASP A 6 -12.11 9.15 3.25
N THR A 7 -11.90 8.10 4.04
CA THR A 7 -10.88 7.07 3.74
C THR A 7 -11.20 6.32 2.45
N ILE A 8 -12.47 5.99 2.24
CA ILE A 8 -12.97 5.40 0.99
C ILE A 8 -12.70 6.33 -0.21
N ASP A 9 -12.98 7.62 -0.06
CA ASP A 9 -12.81 8.61 -1.12
C ASP A 9 -11.33 8.77 -1.48
N ILE A 10 -10.43 8.75 -0.48
CA ILE A 10 -8.98 8.72 -0.69
C ILE A 10 -8.58 7.46 -1.47
N LEU A 11 -9.10 6.28 -1.10
CA LEU A 11 -8.78 5.04 -1.79
C LEU A 11 -9.22 5.10 -3.26
N ASP A 12 -10.40 5.65 -3.52
CA ASP A 12 -10.94 5.80 -4.86
C ASP A 12 -10.14 6.81 -5.69
N GLN A 13 -9.59 7.86 -5.08
CA GLN A 13 -8.64 8.78 -5.74
C GLN A 13 -7.34 8.06 -6.12
N PHE A 14 -6.75 7.27 -5.22
CA PHE A 14 -5.57 6.45 -5.51
C PHE A 14 -5.84 5.45 -6.65
N CYS A 15 -7.04 4.88 -6.70
CA CYS A 15 -7.40 3.85 -7.67
C CYS A 15 -7.97 4.38 -8.99
N LYS A 16 -8.28 5.67 -9.09
CA LYS A 16 -8.84 6.31 -10.30
C LYS A 16 -8.06 6.02 -11.59
N PRO A 17 -6.72 6.05 -11.64
CA PRO A 17 -5.96 5.76 -12.86
C PRO A 17 -5.83 4.27 -13.16
N LEU A 18 -6.33 3.37 -12.30
CA LEU A 18 -6.13 1.93 -12.43
C LEU A 18 -7.23 1.24 -13.26
N PRO A 19 -6.89 0.11 -13.92
CA PRO A 19 -7.88 -0.77 -14.53
C PRO A 19 -8.98 -1.15 -13.53
N SER A 20 -10.23 -1.24 -14.02
CA SER A 20 -11.41 -1.53 -13.20
C SER A 20 -11.27 -2.80 -12.37
N ASP A 21 -10.72 -3.87 -12.95
CA ASP A 21 -10.48 -5.13 -12.26
C ASP A 21 -9.49 -5.02 -11.09
N LEU A 22 -8.42 -4.23 -11.25
CA LEU A 22 -7.44 -4.02 -10.19
C LEU A 22 -8.05 -3.19 -9.05
N ARG A 23 -8.76 -2.11 -9.39
CA ARG A 23 -9.48 -1.28 -8.42
C ARG A 23 -10.49 -2.10 -7.61
N ARG A 24 -11.26 -2.98 -8.26
CA ARG A 24 -12.20 -3.88 -7.56
C ARG A 24 -11.49 -4.81 -6.59
N LYS A 25 -10.34 -5.39 -6.98
CA LYS A 25 -9.53 -6.25 -6.10
C LYS A 25 -8.99 -5.48 -4.89
N ILE A 26 -8.48 -4.27 -5.11
CA ILE A 26 -7.99 -3.39 -4.05
C ILE A 26 -9.12 -3.06 -3.07
N ARG A 27 -10.28 -2.63 -3.59
CA ARG A 27 -11.44 -2.28 -2.76
C ARG A 27 -11.94 -3.46 -1.95
N SER A 28 -12.11 -4.62 -2.58
CA SER A 28 -12.53 -5.84 -1.90
C SER A 28 -11.57 -6.28 -0.80
N GLU A 29 -10.26 -6.15 -1.02
CA GLU A 29 -9.27 -6.48 0.02
C GLU A 29 -9.31 -5.46 1.16
N PHE A 30 -9.35 -4.16 0.86
CA PHE A 30 -9.47 -3.12 1.87
C PHE A 30 -10.72 -3.31 2.74
N ASP A 31 -11.89 -3.48 2.14
CA ASP A 31 -13.16 -3.63 2.86
C ASP A 31 -13.14 -4.87 3.77
N SER A 32 -12.63 -6.01 3.26
CA SER A 32 -12.51 -7.25 4.03
C SER A 32 -11.57 -7.09 5.22
N ARG A 33 -10.36 -6.54 4.98
CA ARG A 33 -9.35 -6.34 6.02
C ARG A 33 -9.82 -5.33 7.06
N LEU A 34 -10.48 -4.26 6.65
CA LEU A 34 -10.98 -3.25 7.57
C LEU A 34 -12.06 -3.82 8.49
N LYS A 35 -12.97 -4.64 7.95
CA LYS A 35 -13.98 -5.33 8.74
C LYS A 35 -13.33 -6.23 9.81
N GLU A 36 -12.33 -7.01 9.41
CA GLU A 36 -11.56 -7.85 10.34
C GLU A 36 -10.80 -7.01 11.38
N THR A 37 -10.17 -5.90 10.97
CA THR A 37 -9.46 -4.99 11.86
C THR A 37 -10.35 -4.43 12.95
N LYS A 38 -11.51 -3.88 12.56
CA LYS A 38 -12.51 -3.39 13.51
C LYS A 38 -12.98 -4.49 14.45
N TRP A 39 -13.20 -5.69 13.93
CA TRP A 39 -13.60 -6.82 14.76
C TRP A 39 -12.54 -7.15 15.82
N PHE A 40 -11.26 -7.22 15.45
CA PHE A 40 -10.16 -7.48 16.39
C PHE A 40 -10.05 -6.39 17.46
N ILE A 41 -10.10 -5.12 17.07
CA ILE A 41 -10.01 -3.98 18.01
C ILE A 41 -11.15 -4.02 19.03
N SER A 42 -12.38 -4.26 18.59
CA SER A 42 -13.55 -4.24 19.49
C SER A 42 -13.75 -5.51 20.32
N ASN A 43 -13.15 -6.64 19.96
CA ASN A 43 -13.43 -7.95 20.58
C ASN A 43 -12.22 -8.59 21.26
N THR A 44 -11.06 -7.93 21.29
CA THR A 44 -9.84 -8.49 21.90
C THR A 44 -9.14 -7.43 22.75
N ASP A 45 -9.03 -7.68 24.06
CA ASP A 45 -8.42 -6.74 25.00
C ASP A 45 -7.00 -6.32 24.60
N PHE A 46 -6.21 -7.24 24.03
CA PHE A 46 -4.86 -6.96 23.53
C PHE A 46 -4.82 -5.85 22.46
N TYR A 47 -5.88 -5.72 21.66
CA TYR A 47 -5.99 -4.71 20.60
C TYR A 47 -6.84 -3.50 21.01
N ALA A 48 -7.48 -3.50 22.18
CA ALA A 48 -8.35 -2.42 22.63
C ALA A 48 -7.63 -1.07 22.74
N GLN A 49 -6.31 -1.08 22.97
CA GLN A 49 -5.46 0.12 22.96
C GLN A 49 -5.41 0.87 21.61
N LEU A 50 -5.91 0.24 20.54
CA LEU A 50 -5.98 0.83 19.21
C LEU A 50 -7.34 1.49 18.91
N ASP A 51 -8.33 1.37 19.80
CA ASP A 51 -9.70 1.85 19.56
C ASP A 51 -9.73 3.37 19.28
N SER A 52 -8.93 4.14 20.03
CA SER A 52 -8.78 5.59 19.83
C SER A 52 -8.13 5.97 18.51
N ASP A 53 -7.42 5.04 17.85
CA ASP A 53 -6.64 5.30 16.65
C ASP A 53 -7.23 4.61 15.41
N THR A 54 -8.46 4.08 15.52
CA THR A 54 -9.13 3.31 14.45
C THR A 54 -9.03 4.03 13.09
N GLU A 55 -9.21 5.34 13.10
CA GLU A 55 -9.14 6.22 11.94
C GLU A 55 -7.77 6.23 11.26
N VAL A 56 -6.69 6.40 12.02
CA VAL A 56 -5.31 6.33 11.52
C VAL A 56 -5.02 4.94 10.97
N ILE A 57 -5.54 3.91 11.63
CA ILE A 57 -5.39 2.51 11.20
C ILE A 57 -6.10 2.27 9.86
N GLU A 58 -7.27 2.87 9.60
CA GLU A 58 -7.92 2.76 8.29
C GLU A 58 -7.03 3.32 7.18
N ILE A 59 -6.39 4.48 7.42
CA ILE A 59 -5.51 5.13 6.45
C ILE A 59 -4.23 4.29 6.23
N ILE A 60 -3.60 3.79 7.30
CA ILE A 60 -2.43 2.91 7.16
C ILE A 60 -2.82 1.63 6.41
N LEU A 61 -3.98 1.03 6.71
CA LEU A 61 -4.48 -0.14 6.01
C LEU A 61 -4.68 0.13 4.52
N LEU A 62 -5.28 1.26 4.15
CA LEU A 62 -5.40 1.71 2.77
C LEU A 62 -4.04 1.76 2.07
N LEU A 63 -3.06 2.43 2.69
CA LEU A 63 -1.72 2.58 2.13
C LEU A 63 -1.03 1.23 1.93
N THR A 64 -1.18 0.31 2.89
CA THR A 64 -0.56 -1.02 2.81
C THR A 64 -1.20 -1.90 1.73
N VAL A 65 -2.52 -1.88 1.59
CA VAL A 65 -3.22 -2.60 0.50
C VAL A 65 -2.81 -2.03 -0.87
N TYR A 66 -2.75 -0.70 -1.00
CA TYR A 66 -2.32 -0.05 -2.24
C TYR A 66 -0.86 -0.38 -2.56
N TYR A 67 0.03 -0.36 -1.57
CA TYR A 67 1.43 -0.74 -1.74
C TYR A 67 1.58 -2.15 -2.29
N LYS A 68 0.90 -3.12 -1.66
CA LYS A 68 0.95 -4.53 -2.01
C LYS A 68 0.39 -4.83 -3.41
N ARG A 69 -0.64 -4.09 -3.83
CA ARG A 69 -1.30 -4.33 -5.13
C ARG A 69 -0.69 -3.56 -6.29
N VAL A 70 -0.12 -2.39 -6.02
CA VAL A 70 0.33 -1.45 -7.04
C VAL A 70 1.82 -1.19 -6.94
N ILE A 71 2.28 -0.60 -5.85
CA ILE A 71 3.64 -0.07 -5.75
C ILE A 71 4.70 -1.17 -5.89
N ILE A 72 4.52 -2.32 -5.22
CA ILE A 72 5.49 -3.42 -5.31
C ILE A 72 5.59 -4.01 -6.72
N CYS A 73 4.46 -4.08 -7.44
CA CYS A 73 4.41 -4.54 -8.83
C CYS A 73 5.12 -3.56 -9.76
N LEU A 74 4.89 -2.26 -9.56
CA LEU A 74 5.56 -1.19 -10.29
C LEU A 74 7.07 -1.19 -10.03
N ASP A 75 7.49 -1.32 -8.78
CA ASP A 75 8.91 -1.38 -8.40
C ASP A 75 9.60 -2.63 -8.98
N SER A 76 8.90 -3.76 -9.02
CA SER A 76 9.40 -4.98 -9.67
C SER A 76 9.56 -4.79 -11.18
N ALA A 77 8.60 -4.12 -11.83
CA ALA A 77 8.65 -3.83 -13.26
C ALA A 77 9.81 -2.89 -13.63
N THR A 78 10.08 -1.85 -12.83
CA THR A 78 11.19 -0.91 -13.09
C THR A 78 12.56 -1.56 -12.89
N ARG A 79 12.70 -2.41 -11.86
CA ARG A 79 13.92 -3.21 -11.65
C ARG A 79 14.15 -4.20 -12.77
N PHE A 80 13.08 -4.87 -13.24
CA PHE A 80 13.15 -5.78 -14.38
C PHE A 80 13.63 -5.06 -15.65
N TYR A 81 13.01 -3.92 -15.98
CA TYR A 81 13.43 -3.09 -17.13
C TYR A 81 14.90 -2.71 -17.04
N THR A 82 15.31 -2.14 -15.90
CA THR A 82 16.69 -1.69 -15.66
C THR A 82 17.71 -2.83 -15.82
N ARG A 83 17.33 -4.06 -15.46
CA ARG A 83 18.20 -5.22 -15.60
C ARG A 83 18.30 -5.68 -17.05
N VAL A 84 17.18 -5.73 -17.77
CA VAL A 84 17.14 -6.19 -19.17
C VAL A 84 17.82 -5.20 -20.10
N SER A 85 17.57 -3.90 -19.94
CA SER A 85 18.17 -2.86 -20.78
C SER A 85 19.70 -2.87 -20.71
N LYS A 86 20.27 -3.08 -19.51
CA LYS A 86 21.72 -3.19 -19.31
C LYS A 86 22.36 -4.41 -19.97
N ILE A 87 21.63 -5.52 -20.09
CA ILE A 87 22.18 -6.77 -20.66
C ILE A 87 22.19 -6.73 -22.19
N LYS A 88 21.19 -6.10 -22.80
CA LYS A 88 20.94 -6.19 -24.24
C LYS A 88 21.11 -4.89 -25.01
N ASP A 89 21.52 -3.81 -24.36
CA ASP A 89 21.53 -2.45 -24.93
C ASP A 89 20.20 -2.15 -25.64
N SER A 90 19.11 -2.46 -24.95
CA SER A 90 17.76 -2.51 -25.51
C SER A 90 17.00 -1.24 -25.18
N ASP A 91 16.44 -0.59 -26.19
CA ASP A 91 15.65 0.66 -26.08
C ASP A 91 14.28 0.47 -25.40
N GLY A 92 13.81 -0.78 -25.25
CA GLY A 92 12.52 -1.09 -24.66
C GLY A 92 12.28 -2.58 -24.41
N ILE A 93 11.14 -2.89 -23.79
CA ILE A 93 10.60 -4.24 -23.62
C ILE A 93 9.19 -4.26 -24.20
N GLN A 94 8.96 -5.07 -25.22
CA GLN A 94 7.62 -5.27 -25.77
C GLN A 94 6.82 -6.26 -24.90
N ILE A 95 5.69 -5.81 -24.37
CA ILE A 95 4.73 -6.62 -23.62
C ILE A 95 3.43 -6.67 -24.41
N GLY A 96 3.26 -7.71 -25.23
CA GLY A 96 2.16 -7.78 -26.19
C GLY A 96 2.20 -6.62 -27.18
N LYS A 97 1.22 -5.71 -27.11
CA LYS A 97 1.15 -4.48 -27.94
C LYS A 97 1.76 -3.25 -27.27
N PHE A 98 2.11 -3.34 -25.98
CA PHE A 98 2.67 -2.22 -25.24
C PHE A 98 4.20 -2.22 -25.36
N ASN A 99 4.78 -1.07 -25.68
CA ASN A 99 6.23 -0.88 -25.61
C ASN A 99 6.59 -0.22 -24.29
N TYR A 100 7.29 -0.97 -23.42
CA TYR A 100 7.78 -0.47 -22.16
C TYR A 100 9.20 0.06 -22.33
N ASP A 101 9.33 1.38 -22.47
CA ASP A 101 10.58 2.07 -22.75
C ASP A 101 11.07 2.90 -21.53
N TYR A 102 12.19 3.59 -21.74
CA TYR A 102 12.81 4.46 -20.74
C TYR A 102 11.85 5.54 -20.22
N THR A 103 11.02 6.12 -21.09
CA THR A 103 10.08 7.19 -20.74
C THR A 103 8.98 6.65 -19.82
N GLN A 104 8.42 5.48 -20.14
CA GLN A 104 7.42 4.84 -19.28
C GLN A 104 8.03 4.41 -17.95
N ASN A 105 9.25 3.85 -17.96
CA ASN A 105 9.96 3.46 -16.75
C ASN A 105 10.19 4.65 -15.81
N ASN A 106 10.59 5.81 -16.33
CA ASN A 106 10.78 7.02 -15.51
C ASN A 106 9.49 7.56 -14.91
N LYS A 107 8.36 7.48 -15.62
CA LYS A 107 7.05 7.86 -15.07
C LYS A 107 6.68 6.96 -13.88
N ILE A 108 6.90 5.65 -14.02
CA ILE A 108 6.65 4.68 -12.94
C ILE A 108 7.59 4.93 -11.75
N LEU A 109 8.88 5.20 -12.00
CA LEU A 109 9.82 5.58 -10.95
C LEU A 109 9.35 6.82 -10.18
N GLY A 110 8.81 7.83 -10.86
CA GLY A 110 8.23 9.00 -10.20
C GLY A 110 7.10 8.64 -9.22
N VAL A 111 6.20 7.74 -9.60
CA VAL A 111 5.13 7.25 -8.72
C VAL A 111 5.70 6.52 -7.49
N ILE A 112 6.70 5.65 -7.69
CA ILE A 112 7.36 4.91 -6.60
C ILE A 112 8.05 5.86 -5.63
N ILE A 113 8.77 6.87 -6.14
CA ILE A 113 9.46 7.88 -5.32
C ILE A 113 8.46 8.69 -4.51
N ASN A 114 7.35 9.11 -5.12
CA ASN A 114 6.31 9.85 -4.39
C ASN A 114 5.68 9.01 -3.29
N PHE A 115 5.45 7.72 -3.53
CA PHE A 115 4.93 6.83 -2.48
C PHE A 115 5.95 6.60 -1.35
N LYS A 116 7.24 6.46 -1.67
CA LYS A 116 8.31 6.36 -0.65
C LYS A 116 8.38 7.62 0.21
N ARG A 117 8.32 8.81 -0.41
CA ARG A 117 8.26 10.09 0.31
C ARG A 117 7.03 10.18 1.22
N LEU A 118 5.88 9.68 0.78
CA LEU A 118 4.68 9.61 1.62
C LEU A 118 4.94 8.74 2.86
N LYS A 119 5.53 7.55 2.68
CA LYS A 119 5.90 6.67 3.81
C LYS A 119 6.88 7.35 4.77
N GLU A 120 7.91 7.99 4.24
CA GLU A 120 8.93 8.70 5.01
C GLU A 120 8.33 9.88 5.79
N MET A 121 7.45 10.67 5.16
CA MET A 121 6.77 11.81 5.78
C MET A 121 5.97 11.41 7.01
N TYR A 122 5.30 10.26 6.95
CA TYR A 122 4.52 9.72 8.07
C TYR A 122 5.32 8.71 8.93
N GLN A 123 6.63 8.61 8.72
CA GLN A 123 7.54 7.73 9.45
C GLN A 123 7.04 6.28 9.51
N LEU A 124 6.40 5.80 8.43
CA LEU A 124 5.85 4.44 8.38
C LEU A 124 6.96 3.44 8.00
N PRO A 125 7.41 2.58 8.92
CA PRO A 125 8.47 1.61 8.64
C PRO A 125 8.01 0.53 7.66
N GLU A 126 8.96 -0.04 6.91
CA GLU A 126 8.69 -1.03 5.86
C GLU A 126 7.91 -2.24 6.39
N TYR A 127 8.24 -2.72 7.59
CA TYR A 127 7.65 -3.95 8.14
C TYR A 127 6.12 -3.89 8.29
N ILE A 128 5.52 -2.69 8.43
CA ILE A 128 4.07 -2.49 8.49
C ILE A 128 3.39 -2.88 7.18
N PHE A 129 4.09 -2.75 6.06
CA PHE A 129 3.56 -3.05 4.73
C PHE A 129 3.64 -4.54 4.37
N GLU A 130 4.40 -5.31 5.15
CA GLU A 130 4.74 -6.70 4.83
C GLU A 130 3.86 -7.66 5.63
N TYR A 131 2.60 -7.89 5.25
CA TYR A 131 1.76 -8.86 5.97
C TYR A 131 0.89 -9.71 5.04
N VAL A 132 0.58 -10.90 5.54
CA VAL A 132 -0.33 -11.85 4.88
C VAL A 132 -1.72 -11.78 5.48
N GLU A 133 -1.82 -11.68 6.81
CA GLU A 133 -3.08 -11.72 7.55
C GLU A 133 -3.38 -10.39 8.24
N THR A 134 -4.67 -10.09 8.44
CA THR A 134 -5.11 -8.88 9.15
C THR A 134 -4.60 -8.89 10.59
N LYS A 135 -4.57 -10.06 11.24
CA LYS A 135 -4.05 -10.20 12.59
C LYS A 135 -2.55 -9.84 12.69
N GLU A 136 -1.77 -10.20 11.67
CA GLU A 136 -0.36 -9.81 11.57
C GLU A 136 -0.22 -8.30 11.41
N PHE A 137 -1.01 -7.70 10.53
CA PHE A 137 -1.06 -6.25 10.36
C PHE A 137 -1.32 -5.52 11.68
N ILE A 138 -2.38 -5.88 12.40
CA ILE A 138 -2.75 -5.20 13.65
C ILE A 138 -1.69 -5.39 14.73
N ARG A 139 -1.08 -6.58 14.83
CA ARG A 139 0.07 -6.79 15.74
C ARG A 139 1.22 -5.83 15.45
N LYS A 140 1.52 -5.60 14.17
CA LYS A 140 2.56 -4.65 13.76
C LYS A 140 2.19 -3.21 14.10
N ILE A 141 0.92 -2.85 14.01
CA ILE A 141 0.44 -1.53 14.47
C ILE A 141 0.60 -1.36 15.98
N VAL A 142 0.26 -2.39 16.78
CA VAL A 142 0.50 -2.38 18.24
C VAL A 142 1.98 -2.15 18.53
N THR A 143 2.86 -2.98 17.97
CA THR A 143 4.32 -2.84 18.17
C THR A 143 4.84 -1.48 17.71
N PHE A 144 4.28 -0.94 16.62
CA PHE A 144 4.65 0.39 16.15
C PHE A 144 4.21 1.48 17.14
N LYS A 145 2.98 1.43 17.66
CA LYS A 145 2.47 2.35 18.68
C LYS A 145 3.31 2.31 19.96
N GLU A 146 3.65 1.10 20.41
CA GLU A 146 4.48 0.87 21.61
C GLU A 146 5.89 1.49 21.44
N SER A 147 6.45 1.49 20.23
CA SER A 147 7.77 2.07 19.96
C SER A 147 7.88 3.59 20.22
N PHE A 148 6.73 4.29 20.35
CA PHE A 148 6.68 5.71 20.73
C PHE A 148 6.52 5.93 22.23
N SER A 149 6.18 4.88 23.00
CA SER A 149 5.96 4.95 24.45
C SER A 149 7.23 4.69 25.26
N ASP A 150 8.27 4.15 24.61
CA ASP A 150 9.62 3.95 25.19
C ASP A 150 10.53 5.20 25.07
N VAL A 151 9.96 6.36 24.72
CA VAL A 151 10.62 7.68 24.62
C VAL A 151 9.99 8.63 25.62
#